data_AF-A0A5C6E4E9-F1
#
_entry.id   AF-A0A5C6E4E9-F1
#
_cell.length_a   1.000
_cell.length_b   1.000
_cell.length_c   1.000
_cell.angle_alpha   90.00
_cell.angle_beta   90.00
_cell.angle_gamma   90.00
#
_symmetry.space_group_name_H-M   'P 1'
#
loop_
_entity.id
_entity.type
_entity.pdbx_description
1 polymer ?
#
loop_
_entity_poly.entity_id
_entity_poly.type
_entity_poly.pdbx_seq_one_letter_code
_entity_poly.pdbx_strand_id
1 'polypeptide(L)'
;MIESAAEFRELRESDDPERYNRAATENASLATWTAIVQSMPDMRFWVAHNKTVPASVLAALASDPDANVRHMVAQKRKIDPATQRLLASDTDTAVRCALARNAKLVPDVLDMLSHDTGHMVRDAVLQEHQLPAPRLTGE
;
A
#
# COMPACT_ATOMS: atom_id res chain seq x y z
N MET A 1 21.40 -3.29 -7.35
CA MET A 1 20.77 -2.04 -6.87
C MET A 1 20.35 -1.31 -8.13
N ILE A 2 19.13 -0.79 -8.18
CA ILE A 2 18.63 -0.03 -9.32
C ILE A 2 19.23 1.38 -9.24
N GLU A 3 19.94 1.77 -10.30
CA GLU A 3 20.73 3.00 -10.34
C GLU A 3 19.92 4.19 -10.88
N SER A 4 18.93 3.95 -11.75
CA SER A 4 18.17 5.02 -12.38
C SER A 4 16.70 4.67 -12.64
N ALA A 5 15.90 5.71 -12.94
CA ALA A 5 14.51 5.53 -13.35
C ALA A 5 14.40 4.81 -14.71
N ALA A 6 15.32 5.08 -15.62
CA ALA A 6 15.39 4.40 -16.93
C ALA A 6 15.66 2.91 -16.74
N GLU A 7 16.65 2.55 -15.92
CA GLU A 7 16.93 1.13 -15.61
C GLU A 7 15.71 0.46 -14.98
N PHE A 8 15.00 1.12 -14.06
CA PHE A 8 13.79 0.55 -13.46
C PHE A 8 12.73 0.19 -14.51
N ARG A 9 12.49 1.09 -15.48
CA ARG A 9 11.57 0.84 -16.58
C ARG A 9 12.04 -0.32 -17.45
N GLU A 10 13.31 -0.31 -17.88
CA GLU A 10 13.88 -1.38 -18.68
C GLU A 10 13.77 -2.75 -17.99
N LEU A 11 14.02 -2.82 -16.69
CA LEU A 11 13.85 -4.05 -15.93
C LEU A 11 12.39 -4.51 -15.94
N ARG A 12 11.42 -3.60 -15.82
CA ARG A 12 9.99 -3.94 -15.84
C ARG A 12 9.44 -4.34 -17.20
N GLU A 13 10.04 -3.84 -18.26
CA GLU A 13 9.65 -4.13 -19.65
C GLU A 13 10.45 -5.29 -20.25
N SER A 14 11.40 -5.85 -19.51
CA SER A 14 12.24 -6.95 -19.95
C SER A 14 11.48 -8.28 -20.02
N ASP A 15 11.58 -8.96 -21.17
CA ASP A 15 11.09 -10.34 -21.35
C ASP A 15 11.91 -11.38 -20.54
N ASP A 16 13.14 -11.03 -20.15
CA ASP A 16 13.96 -11.85 -19.27
C ASP A 16 13.38 -11.88 -17.84
N PRO A 17 12.92 -13.05 -17.34
CA PRO A 17 12.32 -13.17 -16.02
C PRO A 17 13.25 -12.77 -14.88
N GLU A 18 14.57 -12.96 -15.01
CA GLU A 18 15.53 -12.58 -13.97
C GLU A 18 15.59 -11.06 -13.84
N ARG A 19 15.70 -10.35 -14.97
CA ARG A 19 15.67 -8.88 -15.02
C ARG A 19 14.35 -8.33 -14.51
N TYR A 20 13.23 -8.92 -14.94
CA TYR A 20 11.91 -8.53 -14.46
C TYR A 20 11.78 -8.67 -12.94
N ASN A 21 12.28 -9.77 -12.38
CA ASN A 21 12.23 -10.02 -10.94
C ASN A 21 13.14 -9.08 -10.13
N ARG A 22 14.27 -8.62 -10.69
CA ARG A 22 15.14 -7.61 -10.05
C ARG A 22 14.37 -6.35 -9.71
N ALA A 23 13.49 -5.86 -10.59
CA ALA A 23 12.71 -4.66 -10.33
C ALA A 23 11.76 -4.77 -9.11
N ALA A 24 11.40 -5.99 -8.68
CA ALA A 24 10.55 -6.20 -7.50
C ALA A 24 11.33 -6.33 -6.19
N THR A 25 12.62 -6.68 -6.26
CA THR A 25 13.40 -7.15 -5.12
C THR A 25 14.63 -6.29 -4.82
N GLU A 26 15.18 -5.60 -5.82
CA GLU A 26 16.32 -4.71 -5.63
C GLU A 26 15.92 -3.36 -5.06
N ASN A 27 16.81 -2.79 -4.26
CA ASN A 27 16.69 -1.44 -3.75
C ASN A 27 17.23 -0.41 -4.75
N ALA A 28 16.80 0.84 -4.59
CA ALA A 28 17.30 2.03 -5.25
C ALA A 28 17.54 3.13 -4.21
N SER A 29 18.27 4.18 -4.60
CA SER A 29 18.39 5.37 -3.75
C SER A 29 17.03 6.06 -3.56
N LEU A 30 16.87 6.82 -2.48
CA LEU A 30 15.65 7.63 -2.29
C LEU A 30 15.42 8.58 -3.48
N ALA A 31 16.48 9.20 -3.99
CA ALA A 31 16.42 10.09 -5.15
C ALA A 31 15.92 9.36 -6.40
N THR A 32 16.39 8.13 -6.63
CA THR A 32 15.94 7.28 -7.75
C THR A 32 14.46 6.95 -7.61
N TRP A 33 14.00 6.52 -6.43
CA TRP A 33 12.58 6.24 -6.19
C TRP A 33 11.70 7.47 -6.40
N THR A 34 12.10 8.62 -5.87
CA THR A 34 11.37 9.88 -6.06
C THR A 34 11.31 10.28 -7.53
N ALA A 35 12.41 10.14 -8.27
CA ALA A 35 12.45 10.44 -9.70
C ALA A 35 11.47 9.57 -10.50
N ILE A 36 11.39 8.26 -10.21
CA ILE A 36 10.43 7.35 -10.87
C ILE A 36 9.01 7.81 -10.59
N VAL A 37 8.66 8.04 -9.33
CA VAL A 37 7.29 8.44 -8.94
C VAL A 37 6.86 9.76 -9.60
N GLN A 38 7.79 10.71 -9.76
CA GLN A 38 7.51 12.00 -10.36
C GLN A 38 7.43 11.96 -11.89
N SER A 39 8.30 11.18 -12.54
CA SER A 39 8.46 11.21 -14.01
C SER A 39 7.75 10.07 -14.75
N MET A 40 7.35 9.00 -14.05
CA MET A 40 6.78 7.78 -14.66
C MET A 40 5.52 7.33 -13.90
N PRO A 41 4.36 7.99 -14.15
CA PRO A 41 3.09 7.62 -13.50
C PRO A 41 2.69 6.15 -13.73
N ASP A 42 2.96 5.63 -14.92
CA ASP A 42 2.80 4.24 -15.34
C ASP A 42 3.58 3.24 -14.48
N MET A 43 4.66 3.68 -13.84
CA MET A 43 5.54 2.83 -13.03
C MET A 43 5.23 2.86 -11.53
N ARG A 44 4.33 3.73 -11.07
CA ARG A 44 4.06 3.93 -9.62
C ARG A 44 3.52 2.69 -8.94
N PHE A 45 2.67 1.93 -9.62
CA PHE A 45 2.19 0.63 -9.13
C PHE A 45 3.37 -0.32 -8.85
N TRP A 46 4.32 -0.39 -9.76
CA TRP A 46 5.50 -1.25 -9.66
C TRP A 46 6.48 -0.79 -8.59
N VAL A 47 6.61 0.53 -8.39
CA VAL A 47 7.33 1.10 -7.25
C VAL A 47 6.65 0.65 -5.96
N ALA A 48 5.35 0.89 -5.80
CA ALA A 48 4.62 0.41 -4.63
C ALA A 48 4.77 -1.10 -4.46
N HIS A 49 4.79 -1.90 -5.52
CA HIS A 49 4.95 -3.35 -5.43
C HIS A 49 6.32 -3.79 -4.90
N ASN A 50 7.39 -3.04 -5.17
CA ASN A 50 8.74 -3.41 -4.76
C ASN A 50 8.87 -3.53 -3.21
N LYS A 51 9.61 -4.55 -2.75
CA LYS A 51 9.73 -4.90 -1.31
C LYS A 51 10.61 -3.92 -0.52
N THR A 52 11.53 -3.25 -1.19
CA THR A 52 12.58 -2.43 -0.58
C THR A 52 12.22 -0.94 -0.48
N VAL A 53 11.14 -0.50 -1.15
CA VAL A 53 10.76 0.92 -1.23
C VAL A 53 10.65 1.59 0.14
N PRO A 54 11.30 2.75 0.36
CA PRO A 54 11.26 3.46 1.63
C PRO A 54 9.84 3.89 2.03
N ALA A 55 9.59 3.99 3.35
CA ALA A 55 8.30 4.43 3.88
C ALA A 55 7.91 5.84 3.41
N SER A 56 8.88 6.74 3.24
CA SER A 56 8.63 8.10 2.72
C SER A 56 8.10 8.11 1.28
N VAL A 57 8.55 7.18 0.44
CA VAL A 57 8.05 7.03 -0.93
C VAL A 57 6.65 6.41 -0.92
N LEU A 58 6.42 5.42 -0.04
CA LEU A 58 5.08 4.86 0.16
C LEU A 58 4.08 5.90 0.64
N ALA A 59 4.47 6.80 1.55
CA ALA A 59 3.65 7.91 2.01
C ALA A 59 3.25 8.85 0.87
N ALA A 60 4.17 9.16 -0.05
CA ALA A 60 3.85 9.94 -1.24
C ALA A 60 2.86 9.21 -2.16
N LEU A 61 3.05 7.90 -2.37
CA LEU A 61 2.17 7.06 -3.19
C LEU A 61 0.79 6.79 -2.56
N ALA A 62 0.64 6.99 -1.25
CA ALA A 62 -0.65 6.82 -0.57
C ALA A 62 -1.69 7.86 -0.98
N SER A 63 -1.28 8.97 -1.63
CA SER A 63 -2.17 9.98 -2.21
C SER A 63 -2.24 9.88 -3.74
N ASP A 64 -1.77 8.78 -4.33
CA ASP A 64 -1.77 8.63 -5.80
C ASP A 64 -3.21 8.63 -6.35
N PRO A 65 -3.49 9.27 -7.49
CA PRO A 65 -4.83 9.25 -8.09
C PRO A 65 -5.33 7.84 -8.43
N ASP A 66 -4.44 6.89 -8.73
CA ASP A 66 -4.83 5.50 -9.02
C ASP A 66 -5.05 4.70 -7.73
N ALA A 67 -6.28 4.19 -7.55
CA ALA A 67 -6.65 3.35 -6.42
C ALA A 67 -5.84 2.05 -6.34
N ASN A 68 -5.36 1.50 -7.47
CA ASN A 68 -4.51 0.31 -7.46
C ASN A 68 -3.14 0.57 -6.83
N VAL A 69 -2.59 1.77 -7.04
CA VAL A 69 -1.34 2.20 -6.40
C VAL A 69 -1.56 2.34 -4.90
N ARG A 70 -2.63 3.05 -4.48
CA ARG A 70 -2.98 3.22 -3.06
C ARG A 70 -3.27 1.87 -2.39
N HIS A 71 -3.94 0.95 -3.08
CA HIS A 71 -4.20 -0.41 -2.61
C HIS A 71 -2.88 -1.17 -2.35
N MET A 72 -1.92 -1.08 -3.26
CA MET A 72 -0.61 -1.71 -3.09
C MET A 72 0.15 -1.12 -1.90
N VAL A 73 0.04 0.19 -1.66
CA VAL A 73 0.60 0.84 -0.47
C VAL A 73 -0.10 0.33 0.80
N ALA A 74 -1.42 0.23 0.80
CA ALA A 74 -2.20 -0.29 1.93
C ALA A 74 -1.81 -1.71 2.32
N GLN A 75 -1.34 -2.55 1.39
CA GLN A 75 -0.83 -3.89 1.68
C GLN A 75 0.55 -3.91 2.38
N LYS A 76 1.24 -2.76 2.48
CA LYS A 76 2.58 -2.71 3.07
C LYS A 76 2.52 -2.60 4.58
N ARG A 77 3.14 -3.56 5.26
CA ARG A 77 3.28 -3.60 6.73
C ARG A 77 4.18 -2.52 7.34
N LYS A 78 4.86 -1.72 6.51
CA LYS A 78 5.86 -0.72 6.94
C LYS A 78 5.40 0.73 6.71
N ILE A 79 4.11 0.94 6.45
CA ILE A 79 3.55 2.29 6.37
C ILE A 79 3.43 2.91 7.76
N ASP A 80 3.70 4.21 7.84
CA ASP A 80 3.65 4.95 9.09
C ASP A 80 2.21 5.26 9.52
N PRO A 81 1.97 5.67 10.78
CA PRO A 81 0.64 5.97 11.28
C PRO A 81 -0.11 7.07 10.50
N ALA A 82 0.61 8.05 9.94
CA ALA A 82 -0.01 9.11 9.15
C ALA A 82 -0.57 8.54 7.83
N THR A 83 0.20 7.68 7.17
CA THR A 83 -0.21 6.95 5.96
C THR A 83 -1.37 5.99 6.25
N GLN A 84 -1.35 5.30 7.39
CA GLN A 84 -2.48 4.45 7.80
C GLN A 84 -3.77 5.26 7.93
N ARG A 85 -3.74 6.40 8.61
CA ARG A 85 -4.93 7.27 8.76
C ARG A 85 -5.46 7.77 7.42
N LEU A 86 -4.56 8.20 6.54
CA LEU A 86 -4.93 8.64 5.19
C LEU A 86 -5.68 7.53 4.44
N LEU A 87 -5.11 6.33 4.41
CA LEU A 87 -5.68 5.19 3.69
C LEU A 87 -6.94 4.62 4.37
N ALA A 88 -7.10 4.82 5.68
CA ALA A 88 -8.32 4.43 6.40
C ALA A 88 -9.52 5.33 6.05
N SER A 89 -9.27 6.53 5.55
CA SER A 89 -10.29 7.44 5.01
C SER A 89 -10.33 7.45 3.48
N ASP A 90 -9.69 6.48 2.81
CA ASP A 90 -9.69 6.39 1.35
C ASP A 90 -11.11 6.24 0.82
N THR A 91 -11.42 6.84 -0.33
CA THR A 91 -12.73 6.71 -0.96
C THR A 91 -12.98 5.29 -1.46
N ASP A 92 -11.92 4.56 -1.83
CA ASP A 92 -12.00 3.22 -2.38
C ASP A 92 -12.05 2.15 -1.27
N THR A 93 -13.15 1.39 -1.24
CA THR A 93 -13.37 0.33 -0.25
C THR A 93 -12.31 -0.79 -0.33
N ALA A 94 -11.78 -1.11 -1.52
CA ALA A 94 -10.74 -2.13 -1.65
C ALA A 94 -9.41 -1.68 -1.04
N VAL A 95 -9.11 -0.38 -1.07
CA VAL A 95 -7.96 0.21 -0.35
C VAL A 95 -8.15 0.08 1.16
N ARG A 96 -9.31 0.48 1.68
CA ARG A 96 -9.63 0.35 3.12
C ARG A 96 -9.62 -1.11 3.58
N CYS A 97 -10.16 -2.03 2.78
CA CYS A 97 -10.09 -3.48 3.04
C CYS A 97 -8.65 -4.00 3.06
N ALA A 98 -7.77 -3.53 2.16
CA ALA A 98 -6.38 -3.94 2.16
C ALA A 98 -5.65 -3.48 3.42
N LEU A 99 -5.93 -2.25 3.88
CA LEU A 99 -5.39 -1.72 5.12
C LEU A 99 -5.90 -2.51 6.33
N ALA A 100 -7.19 -2.85 6.37
CA ALA A 100 -7.82 -3.64 7.45
C ALA A 100 -7.18 -5.02 7.64
N ARG A 101 -6.57 -5.59 6.60
CA ARG A 101 -5.84 -6.87 6.67
C ARG A 101 -4.37 -6.73 7.11
N ASN A 102 -3.93 -5.54 7.52
CA ASN A 102 -2.60 -5.39 8.12
C ASN A 102 -2.65 -5.70 9.61
N ALA A 103 -1.86 -6.69 10.04
CA ALA A 103 -1.70 -7.04 11.45
C ALA A 103 -1.23 -5.89 12.40
N LYS A 104 -0.73 -4.76 11.89
CA LYS A 104 -0.13 -3.66 12.67
C LYS A 104 -0.78 -2.32 12.41
N LEU A 105 -2.08 -2.23 12.68
CA LEU A 105 -2.79 -0.95 12.69
C LEU A 105 -2.58 -0.21 14.01
N VAL A 106 -2.48 1.11 13.93
CA VAL A 106 -2.55 1.95 15.12
C VAL A 106 -3.99 1.95 15.70
N PRO A 107 -4.17 2.10 17.03
CA PRO A 107 -5.46 1.87 17.67
C PRO A 107 -6.62 2.70 17.11
N ASP A 108 -6.37 3.97 16.77
CA ASP A 108 -7.37 4.86 16.20
C ASP A 108 -7.76 4.46 14.77
N VAL A 109 -6.82 3.95 13.96
CA VAL A 109 -7.13 3.41 12.63
C VAL A 109 -7.92 2.10 12.74
N LEU A 110 -7.58 1.24 13.69
CA LEU A 110 -8.33 0.02 13.95
C LEU A 110 -9.79 0.34 14.35
N ASP A 111 -9.98 1.34 15.22
CA ASP A 111 -11.32 1.80 15.63
C ASP A 111 -12.12 2.37 14.46
N MET A 112 -11.49 3.22 13.63
CA MET A 112 -12.11 3.75 12.41
C MET A 112 -12.58 2.63 11.48
N LEU A 113 -11.73 1.64 11.19
CA LEU A 113 -12.06 0.56 10.26
C LEU A 113 -13.07 -0.44 10.84
N SER A 114 -13.10 -0.61 12.17
CA SER A 114 -14.13 -1.42 12.85
C SER A 114 -15.53 -0.82 12.69
N HIS A 115 -15.63 0.50 12.54
CA HIS A 115 -16.87 1.24 12.30
C HIS A 115 -17.02 1.70 10.84
N ASP A 116 -16.22 1.18 9.91
CA ASP A 116 -16.29 1.55 8.50
C ASP A 116 -17.69 1.29 7.92
N THR A 117 -18.13 2.13 6.99
CA THR A 117 -19.43 1.95 6.31
C THR A 117 -19.49 0.66 5.48
N GLY A 118 -18.37 0.21 4.91
CA GLY A 118 -18.25 -1.00 4.12
C GLY A 118 -18.17 -2.25 4.99
N HIS A 119 -19.16 -3.15 4.88
CA HIS A 119 -19.16 -4.41 5.65
C HIS A 119 -17.91 -5.26 5.40
N MET A 120 -17.40 -5.30 4.17
CA MET A 120 -16.17 -6.03 3.84
C MET A 120 -14.94 -5.52 4.60
N VAL A 121 -14.89 -4.22 4.94
CA VAL A 121 -13.80 -3.63 5.72
C VAL A 121 -13.90 -4.09 7.17
N ARG A 122 -15.10 -4.00 7.75
CA ARG A 122 -15.37 -4.48 9.11
C ARG A 122 -15.06 -5.97 9.27
N ASP A 123 -15.48 -6.79 8.31
CA ASP A 123 -15.21 -8.23 8.30
C ASP A 123 -13.70 -8.52 8.22
N ALA A 124 -12.96 -7.77 7.40
CA ALA A 124 -11.51 -7.90 7.32
C ALA A 124 -10.83 -7.58 8.66
N VAL A 125 -11.29 -6.55 9.37
CA VAL A 125 -10.78 -6.22 10.72
C VAL A 125 -11.06 -7.36 11.70
N LEU A 126 -12.29 -7.89 11.73
CA LEU A 126 -12.67 -8.99 12.62
C LEU A 126 -11.81 -10.23 12.39
N GLN A 127 -11.56 -10.57 11.12
CA GLN A 127 -10.74 -11.72 10.73
C GLN A 127 -9.26 -11.56 11.11
N GLU A 128 -8.65 -10.42 10.81
CA GLU A 128 -7.21 -10.22 11.02
C GLU A 128 -6.86 -9.97 12.50
N HIS A 129 -7.70 -9.23 13.21
CA HIS A 129 -7.42 -8.80 14.59
C HIS A 129 -8.11 -9.63 15.67
N GLN A 130 -8.82 -10.70 15.27
CA GLN A 130 -9.55 -11.60 16.18
C GLN A 130 -10.44 -10.85 17.18
N LEU A 131 -11.01 -9.72 16.76
CA LEU A 131 -11.89 -8.94 17.61
C LEU A 131 -13.20 -9.73 17.83
N PRO A 132 -13.77 -9.73 19.04
CA PRO A 132 -15.07 -10.34 19.27
C PRO A 132 -16.10 -9.66 18.36
N ALA A 133 -16.94 -10.46 17.72
CA ALA A 133 -18.01 -9.93 16.87
C ALA A 133 -18.82 -8.87 17.63
N PRO A 134 -19.20 -7.74 16.99
CA PRO A 134 -19.98 -6.71 17.66
C PRO A 134 -21.25 -7.36 18.21
N ARG A 135 -21.54 -7.08 19.49
CA ARG A 135 -22.79 -7.53 20.12
C ARG A 135 -23.93 -6.92 19.31
N LEU A 136 -24.67 -7.76 18.59
CA LEU A 136 -25.95 -7.38 17.99
C LEU A 136 -26.89 -7.05 19.15
N THR A 137 -26.91 -5.81 19.61
CA THR A 137 -28.03 -5.31 20.39
C THR A 137 -29.16 -5.11 19.41
N GLY A 138 -29.97 -6.16 19.24
CA GLY A 138 -31.26 -6.05 18.61
C GLY A 138 -32.17 -5.22 19.50
N GLU A 139 -32.80 -4.21 18.91
CA GLU A 139 -34.06 -3.64 19.37
C GLU A 139 -35.10 -3.88 18.27
#